data_AF-A0A323UC29-F1
#
_entry.id   AF-A0A323UC29-F1
#
_cell.length_a   1.000
_cell.length_b   1.000
_cell.length_c   1.000
_cell.angle_alpha   90.00
_cell.angle_beta   90.00
_cell.angle_gamma   90.00
#
_symmetry.space_group_name_H-M   'P 1'
#
loop_
_entity.id
_entity.type
_entity.pdbx_description
1 polymer ?
#
loop_
_entity_poly.entity_id
_entity_poly.type
_entity_poly.pdbx_seq_one_letter_code
_entity_poly.pdbx_strand_id
1 'polypeptide(L)'
;MRAFLFSLLALLPATDLAFAQAKSATKSAPPAVETRYFATLDGFIDGADVILKEKRQGKTVTSAELDVCYAPSKTSDRRDRFVVPLTPNGQALTGTTQTLGSKTPVSVNLQQKPNGETFDFKGVVGIGTATHEINSTDNSDLSEKEFEETQSADESIAQAPKDFTAVSPEAVGIRVALEAASDFLKTLKTENVEVSLSSLSIGCDALRAGKLVINLSVDPERAASVIAKAKAFPGVSAAGWTNGIVDMDRAILFPAAGWRSGDKLDRTKIATTVTATLAQTLEAKLASANWDDVTGRLKMTFKRPSETFPALQLTEVITVEAQVSADKPGGSDRLMLWLGNPSDTTIDENAPPRLSLNDDVTGEEEAEPRSDGGAVAALAKELKGQRWDAESSTWQ
;
A
#
# COMPACT_ATOMS: atom_id res chain seq x y z
N MET A 1 -54.47 -17.00 65.69
CA MET A 1 -54.14 -16.26 66.93
C MET A 1 -53.91 -14.81 66.53
N ARG A 2 -54.83 -13.88 66.87
CA ARG A 2 -54.67 -12.75 67.83
C ARG A 2 -53.43 -11.87 67.55
N ALA A 3 -53.45 -10.54 67.43
CA ALA A 3 -54.40 -9.43 67.67
C ALA A 3 -53.92 -8.22 66.80
N PHE A 4 -54.73 -7.38 66.15
CA PHE A 4 -55.63 -6.29 66.59
C PHE A 4 -55.01 -5.10 67.36
N LEU A 5 -55.40 -3.88 66.91
CA LEU A 5 -55.43 -2.52 67.53
C LEU A 5 -54.32 -1.56 67.04
N PHE A 6 -54.54 -0.29 66.66
CA PHE A 6 -55.71 0.62 66.69
C PHE A 6 -55.45 1.84 65.75
N SER A 7 -56.49 2.29 65.01
CA SER A 7 -56.96 3.66 64.65
C SER A 7 -56.02 4.91 64.69
N LEU A 8 -56.17 5.98 63.89
CA LEU A 8 -57.37 6.83 63.69
C LEU A 8 -57.15 7.97 62.64
N LEU A 9 -58.19 8.23 61.82
CA LEU A 9 -58.71 9.47 61.17
C LEU A 9 -57.83 10.62 60.63
N ALA A 10 -58.11 11.08 59.39
CA ALA A 10 -58.84 12.34 59.12
C ALA A 10 -59.27 12.48 57.63
N LEU A 11 -60.51 12.94 57.41
CA LEU A 11 -61.14 13.31 56.14
C LEU A 11 -60.76 14.74 55.68
N LEU A 12 -60.80 15.02 54.37
CA LEU A 12 -61.79 15.88 53.68
C LEU A 12 -61.38 16.18 52.21
N PRO A 13 -62.34 16.41 51.29
CA PRO A 13 -62.10 16.71 49.88
C PRO A 13 -62.07 18.23 49.63
N ALA A 14 -61.14 18.69 48.79
CA ALA A 14 -61.16 20.05 48.26
C ALA A 14 -60.93 20.00 46.74
N THR A 15 -62.00 20.24 46.00
CA THR A 15 -61.97 20.73 44.63
C THR A 15 -61.25 22.08 44.63
N ASP A 16 -60.19 22.23 43.83
CA ASP A 16 -59.64 23.55 43.58
C ASP A 16 -59.24 23.76 42.12
N LEU A 17 -59.50 25.00 41.72
CA LEU A 17 -59.56 25.52 40.36
C LEU A 17 -58.18 25.69 39.74
N ALA A 18 -58.16 25.63 38.41
CA ALA A 18 -56.99 25.85 37.57
C ALA A 18 -56.31 27.21 37.81
N PHE A 19 -55.01 27.17 38.09
CA PHE A 19 -54.08 28.26 37.79
C PHE A 19 -53.01 27.75 36.81
N ALA A 20 -53.00 28.33 35.61
CA ALA A 20 -51.99 28.09 34.60
C ALA A 20 -50.63 28.66 35.06
N GLN A 21 -49.69 27.79 35.40
CA GLN A 21 -48.27 28.17 35.44
C GLN A 21 -47.71 28.15 34.02
N ALA A 22 -47.43 29.34 33.48
CA ALA A 22 -46.60 29.49 32.31
C ALA A 22 -45.20 28.91 32.62
N LYS A 23 -44.93 27.69 32.14
CA LYS A 23 -43.57 27.15 32.08
C LYS A 23 -42.77 28.04 31.14
N SER A 24 -41.81 28.75 31.71
CA SER A 24 -40.70 29.36 30.98
C SER A 24 -40.06 28.28 30.09
N ALA A 25 -40.03 28.53 28.78
CA ALA A 25 -39.38 27.65 27.82
C ALA A 25 -37.90 27.51 28.20
N THR A 26 -37.49 26.30 28.55
CA THR A 26 -36.09 25.90 28.62
C THR A 26 -35.46 26.19 27.27
N LYS A 27 -34.46 27.08 27.26
CA LYS A 27 -33.63 27.40 26.09
C LYS A 27 -33.11 26.08 25.50
N SER A 28 -33.40 25.81 24.23
CA SER A 28 -32.87 24.66 23.51
C SER A 28 -31.35 24.67 23.60
N ALA A 29 -30.75 23.50 23.85
CA ALA A 29 -29.29 23.34 23.81
C ALA A 29 -28.78 23.85 22.45
N PRO A 30 -27.61 24.52 22.39
CA PRO A 30 -27.01 24.94 21.13
C PRO A 30 -26.91 23.72 20.19
N PRO A 31 -27.19 23.87 18.89
CA PRO A 31 -27.01 22.77 17.95
C PRO A 31 -25.57 22.27 18.03
N ALA A 32 -25.40 20.95 18.02
CA ALA A 32 -24.09 20.33 17.97
C ALA A 32 -23.33 20.80 16.72
N VAL A 33 -22.01 20.92 16.85
CA VAL A 33 -21.15 21.21 15.71
C VAL A 33 -20.83 19.87 15.04
N GLU A 34 -21.14 19.76 13.75
CA GLU A 34 -20.91 18.56 12.95
C GLU A 34 -19.88 18.83 11.86
N THR A 35 -18.99 17.87 11.61
CA THR A 35 -18.07 17.89 10.48
C THR A 35 -18.69 17.11 9.31
N ARG A 36 -18.72 17.72 8.13
CA ARG A 36 -19.22 17.11 6.89
C ARG A 36 -18.17 17.23 5.79
N TYR A 37 -18.06 16.22 4.94
CA TYR A 37 -17.08 16.15 3.85
C TYR A 37 -17.78 15.99 2.51
N PHE A 38 -17.31 16.73 1.51
CA PHE A 38 -17.59 16.43 0.11
C PHE A 38 -16.29 15.89 -0.48
N ALA A 39 -16.23 14.58 -0.70
CA ALA A 39 -14.99 13.89 -1.09
C ALA A 39 -14.72 13.92 -2.60
N THR A 40 -15.70 14.34 -3.40
CA THR A 40 -15.59 14.46 -4.86
C THR A 40 -16.32 15.72 -5.31
N LEU A 41 -15.57 16.80 -5.61
CA LEU A 41 -16.13 17.96 -6.32
C LEU A 41 -15.67 17.93 -7.77
N ASP A 42 -16.57 17.48 -8.65
CA ASP A 42 -16.32 17.42 -10.09
C ASP A 42 -16.34 18.79 -10.77
N GLY A 43 -15.94 18.83 -12.04
CA GLY A 43 -16.01 20.06 -12.85
C GLY A 43 -14.95 21.11 -12.50
N PHE A 44 -13.85 20.67 -11.88
CA PHE A 44 -12.61 21.43 -11.70
C PHE A 44 -11.53 20.97 -12.70
N ILE A 45 -10.25 21.32 -12.47
CA ILE A 45 -9.09 20.82 -13.23
C ILE A 45 -9.20 19.30 -13.42
N ASP A 46 -9.05 18.84 -14.66
CA ASP A 46 -9.15 17.43 -15.02
C ASP A 46 -8.16 16.57 -14.21
N GLY A 47 -8.66 15.48 -13.62
CA GLY A 47 -7.89 14.59 -12.75
C GLY A 47 -7.41 15.22 -11.44
N ALA A 48 -8.04 16.31 -10.97
CA ALA A 48 -7.85 16.85 -9.63
C ALA A 48 -8.72 16.10 -8.61
N ASP A 49 -8.16 15.95 -7.42
CA ASP A 49 -8.81 15.41 -6.25
C ASP A 49 -9.14 16.59 -5.31
N VAL A 50 -10.43 16.80 -5.08
CA VAL A 50 -10.98 17.98 -4.41
C VAL A 50 -11.86 17.55 -3.25
N ILE A 51 -11.43 17.92 -2.04
CA ILE A 51 -12.15 17.62 -0.80
C ILE A 51 -12.56 18.92 -0.14
N LEU A 52 -13.86 19.11 0.08
CA LEU A 52 -14.38 20.22 0.87
C LEU A 52 -14.83 19.72 2.23
N LYS A 53 -14.19 20.21 3.29
CA LYS A 53 -14.56 19.96 4.68
C LYS A 53 -15.34 21.13 5.22
N GLU A 54 -16.51 20.89 5.78
CA GLU A 54 -17.34 21.90 6.43
C GLU A 54 -17.55 21.57 7.90
N LYS A 55 -17.54 22.59 8.74
CA LYS A 55 -18.12 22.52 10.08
C LYS A 55 -19.44 23.26 10.07
N ARG A 56 -20.49 22.58 10.54
CA ARG A 56 -21.85 23.10 10.54
C ARG A 56 -22.40 23.16 11.95
N GLN A 57 -23.21 24.18 12.22
CA GLN A 57 -24.07 24.26 13.39
C GLN A 57 -25.52 24.27 12.91
N GLY A 58 -26.17 23.10 12.94
CA GLY A 58 -27.42 22.89 12.22
C GLY A 58 -27.22 23.05 10.71
N LYS A 59 -28.00 23.92 10.05
CA LYS A 59 -27.90 24.18 8.60
C LYS A 59 -26.87 25.25 8.22
N THR A 60 -26.22 25.87 9.20
CA THR A 60 -25.30 26.98 8.97
C THR A 60 -23.86 26.49 8.95
N VAL A 61 -23.14 26.75 7.85
CA VAL A 61 -21.69 26.53 7.76
C VAL A 61 -20.96 27.60 8.57
N THR A 62 -20.19 27.17 9.56
CA THR A 62 -19.42 28.07 10.45
C THR A 62 -17.96 28.22 10.03
N SER A 63 -17.42 27.22 9.35
CA SER A 63 -16.09 27.26 8.72
C SER A 63 -16.02 26.19 7.64
N ALA A 64 -15.23 26.42 6.60
CA ALA A 64 -14.94 25.40 5.60
C ALA A 64 -13.45 25.38 5.26
N GLU A 65 -12.96 24.26 4.74
CA GLU A 65 -11.60 24.08 4.25
C GLU A 65 -11.66 23.32 2.93
N LEU A 66 -11.03 23.88 1.90
CA LEU A 66 -10.91 23.23 0.58
C LEU A 66 -9.50 22.70 0.44
N ASP A 67 -9.38 21.38 0.33
CA ASP A 67 -8.14 20.66 0.05
C ASP A 67 -8.15 20.17 -1.40
N VAL A 68 -7.24 20.70 -2.21
CA VAL A 68 -7.14 20.39 -3.63
C VAL A 68 -5.77 19.82 -3.92
N CYS A 69 -5.75 18.64 -4.54
CA CYS A 69 -4.58 18.05 -5.14
C CYS A 69 -4.76 17.92 -6.64
N TYR A 70 -3.80 18.40 -7.43
CA TYR A 70 -3.95 18.50 -8.89
C TYR A 70 -2.61 18.35 -9.60
N ALA A 71 -2.66 18.06 -10.90
CA ALA A 71 -1.48 18.11 -11.77
C ALA A 71 -1.29 19.55 -12.30
N PRO A 72 -0.14 20.21 -12.06
CA PRO A 72 0.10 21.58 -12.53
C PRO A 72 0.15 21.73 -14.06
N SER A 73 0.39 20.64 -14.78
CA SER A 73 0.30 20.60 -16.25
C SER A 73 -0.21 19.24 -16.72
N LYS A 74 -0.84 19.21 -17.90
CA LYS A 74 -1.44 17.99 -18.48
C LYS A 74 -0.44 16.86 -18.77
N THR A 75 0.84 17.18 -18.86
CA THR A 75 1.90 16.21 -19.18
C THR A 75 2.77 15.88 -17.97
N SER A 76 2.38 16.32 -16.77
CA SER A 76 3.17 16.11 -15.56
C SER A 76 2.50 15.09 -14.65
N ASP A 77 3.25 14.06 -14.28
CA ASP A 77 2.86 13.12 -13.22
C ASP A 77 3.03 13.71 -11.82
N ARG A 78 3.66 14.90 -11.73
CA ARG A 78 3.83 15.60 -10.46
C ARG A 78 2.50 16.17 -10.00
N ARG A 79 2.15 15.92 -8.74
CA ARG A 79 1.05 16.58 -8.06
C ARG A 79 1.54 17.81 -7.28
N ASP A 80 0.70 18.83 -7.22
CA ASP A 80 0.79 19.89 -6.23
C ASP A 80 -0.53 19.92 -5.43
N ARG A 81 -0.47 20.49 -4.23
CA ARG A 81 -1.59 20.53 -3.30
C ARG A 81 -1.71 21.92 -2.70
N PHE A 82 -2.92 22.37 -2.43
CA PHE A 82 -3.15 23.52 -1.56
C PHE A 82 -4.32 23.23 -0.62
N VAL A 83 -4.24 23.82 0.57
CA VAL A 83 -5.33 23.78 1.56
C VAL A 83 -5.73 25.23 1.85
N VAL A 84 -7.00 25.55 1.59
CA VAL A 84 -7.54 26.90 1.75
C VAL A 84 -8.55 26.91 2.89
N PRO A 85 -8.29 27.62 4.00
CA PRO A 85 -9.34 27.95 4.94
C PRO A 85 -10.32 28.91 4.27
N LEU A 86 -11.60 28.55 4.23
CA LEU A 86 -12.66 29.32 3.62
C LEU A 86 -13.52 29.99 4.69
N THR A 87 -13.76 31.29 4.49
CA THR A 87 -14.65 32.10 5.31
C THR A 87 -16.07 32.03 4.73
N PRO A 88 -17.06 31.50 5.47
CA PRO A 88 -18.44 31.49 5.03
C PRO A 88 -19.10 32.88 5.16
N ASN A 89 -19.81 33.31 4.14
CA ASN A 89 -20.68 34.48 4.15
C ASN A 89 -21.98 34.18 3.40
N GLY A 90 -22.98 33.70 4.14
CA GLY A 90 -24.20 33.14 3.55
C GLY A 90 -23.88 31.88 2.75
N GLN A 91 -24.13 31.92 1.44
CA GLN A 91 -23.82 30.83 0.50
C GLN A 91 -22.40 30.92 -0.10
N ALA A 92 -21.70 32.05 0.13
CA ALA A 92 -20.36 32.25 -0.38
C ALA A 92 -19.31 31.65 0.56
N LEU A 93 -18.31 30.98 0.00
CA LEU A 93 -17.12 30.48 0.68
C LEU A 93 -15.90 31.07 -0.01
N THR A 94 -15.13 31.91 0.69
CA THR A 94 -13.97 32.60 0.10
C THR A 94 -12.72 32.43 0.93
N GLY A 95 -11.56 32.35 0.28
CA GLY A 95 -10.28 32.23 0.96
C GLY A 95 -9.09 32.40 0.03
N THR A 96 -7.91 32.52 0.64
CA THR A 96 -6.63 32.60 -0.07
C THR A 96 -5.58 31.75 0.64
N THR A 97 -4.63 31.22 -0.12
CA THR A 97 -3.50 30.43 0.40
C THR A 97 -2.35 30.45 -0.60
N GLN A 98 -1.40 29.53 -0.45
CA GLN A 98 -0.42 29.19 -1.47
C GLN A 98 -0.37 27.67 -1.70
N THR A 99 0.09 27.25 -2.88
CA THR A 99 0.40 25.84 -3.13
C THR A 99 1.54 25.35 -2.24
N LEU A 100 1.54 24.06 -1.93
CA LEU A 100 2.51 23.43 -1.04
C LEU A 100 3.89 23.39 -1.71
N GLY A 101 3.94 22.98 -2.99
CA GLY A 101 5.16 22.81 -3.75
C GLY A 101 5.78 24.13 -4.19
N SER A 102 5.15 24.81 -5.16
CA SER A 102 5.71 26.02 -5.78
C SER A 102 5.48 27.31 -5.00
N LYS A 103 4.72 27.26 -3.90
CA LYS A 103 4.29 28.45 -3.14
C LYS A 103 3.54 29.47 -4.02
N THR A 104 2.82 28.98 -5.02
CA THR A 104 2.05 29.81 -5.94
C THR A 104 0.81 30.35 -5.22
N PRO A 105 0.51 31.65 -5.29
CA PRO A 105 -0.69 32.22 -4.68
C PRO A 105 -1.98 31.57 -5.19
N VAL A 106 -2.91 31.29 -4.29
CA VAL A 106 -4.22 30.72 -4.59
C VAL A 106 -5.32 31.61 -4.02
N SER A 107 -6.39 31.81 -4.79
CA SER A 107 -7.63 32.45 -4.34
C SER A 107 -8.83 31.56 -4.69
N VAL A 108 -9.81 31.50 -3.80
CA VAL A 108 -11.03 30.70 -3.96
C VAL A 108 -12.24 31.59 -3.71
N ASN A 109 -13.21 31.50 -4.61
CA ASN A 109 -14.55 32.02 -4.42
C ASN A 109 -15.56 30.97 -4.91
N LEU A 110 -16.23 30.32 -3.98
CA LEU A 110 -17.19 29.26 -4.22
C LEU A 110 -18.57 29.68 -3.72
N GLN A 111 -19.62 29.36 -4.46
CA GLN A 111 -21.01 29.52 -4.09
C GLN A 111 -21.61 28.14 -3.87
N GLN A 112 -22.12 27.90 -2.66
CA GLN A 112 -22.82 26.68 -2.29
C GLN A 112 -24.32 26.90 -2.36
N LYS A 113 -25.02 26.10 -3.16
CA LYS A 113 -26.47 26.11 -3.26
C LYS A 113 -27.05 24.76 -2.86
N PRO A 114 -27.80 24.68 -1.74
CA PRO A 114 -28.53 23.47 -1.39
C PRO A 114 -29.59 23.12 -2.44
N ASN A 115 -29.67 21.85 -2.81
CA ASN A 115 -30.65 21.28 -3.76
C ASN A 115 -31.33 20.04 -3.13
N GLY A 116 -32.22 20.27 -2.17
CA GLY A 116 -32.82 19.17 -1.39
C GLY A 116 -31.80 18.59 -0.40
N GLU A 117 -31.40 17.33 -0.61
CA GLU A 117 -30.41 16.62 0.20
C GLU A 117 -28.98 16.74 -0.37
N THR A 118 -28.84 17.22 -1.61
CA THR A 118 -27.55 17.43 -2.27
C THR A 118 -27.18 18.92 -2.37
N PHE A 119 -25.98 19.20 -2.85
CA PHE A 119 -25.43 20.55 -2.96
C PHE A 119 -24.80 20.79 -4.33
N ASP A 120 -25.07 21.97 -4.90
CA ASP A 120 -24.35 22.48 -6.07
C ASP A 120 -23.27 23.45 -5.60
N PHE A 121 -22.09 23.35 -6.22
CA PHE A 121 -20.96 24.23 -5.99
C PHE A 121 -20.53 24.89 -7.31
N LYS A 122 -20.59 26.22 -7.34
CA LYS A 122 -20.17 27.03 -8.50
C LYS A 122 -19.20 28.11 -8.08
N GLY A 123 -18.09 28.26 -8.80
CA GLY A 123 -17.09 29.22 -8.37
C GLY A 123 -15.87 29.28 -9.25
N VAL A 124 -14.86 29.97 -8.72
CA VAL A 124 -13.61 30.22 -9.39
C VAL A 124 -12.45 30.00 -8.41
N VAL A 125 -11.43 29.30 -8.87
CA VAL A 125 -10.14 29.15 -8.21
C VAL A 125 -9.07 29.81 -9.07
N GLY A 126 -8.42 30.84 -8.52
CA GLY A 126 -7.22 31.43 -9.11
C GLY A 126 -5.98 30.69 -8.60
N ILE A 127 -5.10 30.25 -9.50
CA ILE A 127 -3.79 29.67 -9.19
C ILE A 127 -2.73 30.45 -9.95
N GLY A 128 -2.00 31.32 -9.25
CA GLY A 128 -1.08 32.26 -9.87
C GLY A 128 -1.82 33.20 -10.83
N THR A 129 -1.52 33.11 -12.12
CA THR A 129 -2.19 33.90 -13.18
C THR A 129 -3.32 33.14 -13.87
N ALA A 130 -3.51 31.85 -13.57
CA ALA A 130 -4.53 31.02 -14.17
C ALA A 130 -5.83 31.07 -13.34
N THR A 131 -6.96 30.99 -14.03
CA THR A 131 -8.29 30.99 -13.44
C THR A 131 -9.02 29.73 -13.89
N HIS A 132 -9.55 28.99 -12.93
CA HIS A 132 -10.24 27.73 -13.15
C HIS A 132 -11.66 27.82 -12.59
N GLU A 133 -12.65 27.45 -13.40
CA GLU A 133 -14.02 27.36 -12.94
C GLU A 133 -14.24 26.05 -12.15
N ILE A 134 -15.09 26.12 -11.14
CA ILE A 134 -15.69 24.95 -10.49
C ILE A 134 -17.17 24.98 -10.83
N ASN A 135 -17.67 23.89 -11.39
CA ASN A 135 -19.10 23.69 -11.61
C ASN A 135 -19.44 22.24 -11.29
N SER A 136 -19.74 21.99 -10.01
CA SER A 136 -20.08 20.67 -9.48
C SER A 136 -21.54 20.66 -9.05
N THR A 137 -22.29 19.63 -9.44
CA THR A 137 -23.75 19.54 -9.17
C THR A 137 -24.09 18.24 -8.47
N ASP A 138 -25.17 18.24 -7.69
CA ASP A 138 -25.72 17.05 -7.03
C ASP A 138 -24.74 16.33 -6.06
N ASN A 139 -23.90 17.10 -5.35
CA ASN A 139 -22.93 16.56 -4.41
C ASN A 139 -23.57 16.12 -3.10
N SER A 140 -23.28 14.90 -2.67
CA SER A 140 -23.66 14.39 -1.34
C SER A 140 -22.54 14.58 -0.33
N ASP A 141 -22.88 14.81 0.93
CA ASP A 141 -21.89 14.92 2.00
C ASP A 141 -21.77 13.63 2.83
N LEU A 142 -20.57 13.40 3.32
CA LEU A 142 -20.20 12.30 4.21
C LEU A 142 -20.03 12.83 5.63
N SER A 143 -20.39 12.03 6.62
CA SER A 143 -19.93 12.23 7.99
C SER A 143 -18.42 12.01 8.10
N GLU A 144 -17.82 12.49 9.19
CA GLU A 144 -16.39 12.29 9.46
C GLU A 144 -16.01 10.80 9.50
N LYS A 145 -16.86 9.97 10.10
CA LYS A 145 -16.63 8.52 10.15
C LYS A 145 -16.67 7.88 8.75
N GLU A 146 -17.67 8.20 7.94
CA GLU A 146 -17.79 7.67 6.57
C GLU A 146 -16.60 8.11 5.72
N PHE A 147 -16.17 9.38 5.87
CA PHE A 147 -14.99 9.88 5.16
C PHE A 147 -13.72 9.13 5.55
N GLU A 148 -13.50 8.86 6.84
CA GLU A 148 -12.36 8.08 7.33
C GLU A 148 -12.37 6.64 6.78
N GLU A 149 -13.53 6.01 6.68
CA GLU A 149 -13.69 4.66 6.11
C GLU A 149 -13.40 4.60 4.60
N THR A 150 -13.44 5.73 3.89
CA THR A 150 -13.09 5.83 2.46
C THR A 150 -11.61 6.12 2.18
N GLN A 151 -10.81 6.43 3.22
CA GLN A 151 -9.39 6.71 3.01
C GLN A 151 -8.60 5.44 2.71
N SER A 152 -7.66 5.51 1.77
CA SER A 152 -6.71 4.43 1.47
C SER A 152 -5.98 4.00 2.74
N ALA A 153 -5.90 2.69 2.98
CA ALA A 153 -5.09 2.17 4.08
C ALA A 153 -3.60 2.42 3.77
N ASP A 154 -2.89 3.03 4.71
CA ASP A 154 -1.43 3.17 4.65
C ASP A 154 -0.79 1.79 4.45
N GLU A 155 0.26 1.72 3.62
CA GLU A 155 1.07 0.52 3.50
C GLU A 155 1.60 0.08 4.87
N SER A 156 1.29 -1.16 5.23
CA SER A 156 1.66 -1.72 6.53
C SER A 156 3.16 -2.01 6.56
N ILE A 157 3.88 -1.37 7.48
CA ILE A 157 5.31 -1.58 7.70
C ILE A 157 5.48 -2.37 9.00
N ALA A 158 5.83 -3.65 8.88
CA ALA A 158 6.14 -4.51 10.02
C ALA A 158 7.55 -4.21 10.53
N GLN A 159 7.67 -3.47 11.65
CA GLN A 159 8.99 -3.07 12.17
C GLN A 159 9.76 -4.22 12.85
N ALA A 160 9.04 -5.23 13.32
CA ALA A 160 9.56 -6.41 14.01
C ALA A 160 8.60 -7.59 13.80
N PRO A 161 8.47 -8.11 12.57
CA PRO A 161 7.64 -9.26 12.31
C PRO A 161 8.17 -10.47 13.09
N LYS A 162 7.26 -11.36 13.49
CA LYS A 162 7.61 -12.59 14.23
C LYS A 162 8.48 -13.51 13.37
N ASP A 163 8.11 -13.63 12.10
CA ASP A 163 8.71 -14.45 11.04
C ASP A 163 8.33 -13.86 9.68
N PHE A 164 8.88 -14.42 8.59
CA PHE A 164 8.63 -13.96 7.23
C PHE A 164 7.48 -14.72 6.53
N THR A 165 6.50 -15.23 7.28
CA THR A 165 5.32 -15.86 6.65
C THR A 165 4.25 -14.84 6.26
N ALA A 166 4.32 -13.61 6.78
CA ALA A 166 3.35 -12.54 6.52
C ALA A 166 3.96 -11.29 5.85
N VAL A 167 5.29 -11.24 5.71
CA VAL A 167 6.05 -10.18 5.05
C VAL A 167 7.29 -10.81 4.42
N SER A 168 7.91 -10.13 3.47
CA SER A 168 9.00 -10.70 2.68
C SER A 168 10.36 -10.23 3.21
N PRO A 169 11.37 -11.10 3.28
CA PRO A 169 12.67 -10.78 3.91
C PRO A 169 13.48 -9.73 3.15
N GLU A 170 13.28 -9.62 1.84
CA GLU A 170 13.93 -8.68 0.93
C GLU A 170 13.21 -7.33 0.83
N ALA A 171 11.91 -7.31 1.11
CA ALA A 171 11.05 -6.15 0.92
C ALA A 171 11.04 -5.27 2.17
N VAL A 172 11.44 -4.01 1.98
CA VAL A 172 11.55 -3.02 3.04
C VAL A 172 10.77 -1.77 2.66
N GLY A 173 9.92 -1.32 3.58
CA GLY A 173 9.17 -0.08 3.49
C GLY A 173 9.73 0.96 4.45
N ILE A 174 9.85 2.20 3.98
CA ILE A 174 10.38 3.32 4.77
C ILE A 174 9.44 4.51 4.65
N ARG A 175 8.81 4.88 5.77
CA ARG A 175 7.94 6.05 5.86
C ARG A 175 8.73 7.27 6.32
N VAL A 176 8.97 8.21 5.41
CA VAL A 176 9.75 9.43 5.63
C VAL A 176 8.90 10.67 5.41
N ALA A 177 9.14 11.74 6.16
CA ALA A 177 8.51 13.04 5.95
C ALA A 177 8.83 13.57 4.55
N LEU A 178 7.87 14.19 3.87
CA LEU A 178 8.03 14.61 2.48
C LEU A 178 9.21 15.58 2.29
N GLU A 179 9.41 16.50 3.23
CA GLU A 179 10.50 17.47 3.23
C GLU A 179 11.88 16.82 3.39
N ALA A 180 11.95 15.64 4.00
CA ALA A 180 13.19 14.88 4.23
C ALA A 180 13.43 13.81 3.16
N ALA A 181 12.43 13.47 2.35
CA ALA A 181 12.47 12.35 1.40
C ALA A 181 13.61 12.47 0.37
N SER A 182 13.85 13.68 -0.16
CA SER A 182 14.92 13.89 -1.16
C SER A 182 16.30 13.63 -0.58
N ASP A 183 16.56 14.08 0.65
CA ASP A 183 17.85 13.87 1.32
C ASP A 183 18.02 12.41 1.74
N PHE A 184 16.94 11.76 2.19
CA PHE A 184 16.95 10.33 2.45
C PHE A 184 17.28 9.50 1.19
N LEU A 185 16.63 9.79 0.05
CA LEU A 185 16.90 9.09 -1.21
C LEU A 185 18.37 9.23 -1.66
N LYS A 186 19.04 10.35 -1.34
CA LYS A 186 20.47 10.51 -1.63
C LYS A 186 21.33 9.53 -0.84
N THR A 187 20.96 9.18 0.40
CA THR A 187 21.73 8.22 1.20
C THR A 187 21.66 6.80 0.63
N LEU A 188 20.51 6.43 0.06
CA LEU A 188 20.29 5.10 -0.54
C LEU A 188 21.22 4.79 -1.73
N LYS A 189 21.76 5.81 -2.41
CA LYS A 189 22.71 5.64 -3.53
C LYS A 189 23.96 4.83 -3.15
N THR A 190 24.30 4.79 -1.86
CA THR A 190 25.46 4.05 -1.35
C THR A 190 25.08 2.76 -0.63
N GLU A 191 23.79 2.47 -0.50
CA GLU A 191 23.28 1.33 0.24
C GLU A 191 23.05 0.10 -0.64
N ASN A 192 23.36 0.13 -1.94
CA ASN A 192 23.21 -1.04 -2.84
C ASN A 192 21.87 -1.76 -2.62
N VAL A 193 20.80 -0.99 -2.81
CA VAL A 193 19.39 -1.38 -2.72
C VAL A 193 18.72 -1.08 -4.05
N GLU A 194 17.64 -1.80 -4.35
CA GLU A 194 16.76 -1.50 -5.48
C GLU A 194 15.57 -0.70 -4.97
N VAL A 195 15.36 0.51 -5.47
CA VAL A 195 14.23 1.37 -5.06
C VAL A 195 13.11 1.23 -6.09
N SER A 196 11.90 0.93 -5.62
CA SER A 196 10.73 0.86 -6.49
C SER A 196 10.38 2.25 -7.01
N LEU A 197 10.44 2.44 -8.32
CA LEU A 197 10.16 3.73 -8.97
C LEU A 197 8.73 4.21 -8.70
N SER A 198 7.76 3.29 -8.64
CA SER A 198 6.36 3.64 -8.36
C SER A 198 6.18 4.24 -6.95
N SER A 199 6.97 3.80 -5.98
CA SER A 199 6.96 4.35 -4.61
C SER A 199 7.56 5.76 -4.50
N LEU A 200 8.22 6.25 -5.56
CA LEU A 200 8.75 7.62 -5.61
C LEU A 200 7.74 8.63 -6.14
N SER A 201 6.60 8.17 -6.67
CA SER A 201 5.53 9.05 -7.12
C SER A 201 4.86 9.72 -5.92
N ILE A 202 4.88 11.05 -5.90
CA ILE A 202 4.23 11.84 -4.85
C ILE A 202 2.79 12.11 -5.28
N GLY A 203 1.91 11.17 -4.94
CA GLY A 203 0.47 11.27 -5.14
C GLY A 203 -0.23 12.17 -4.12
N CYS A 204 -1.54 12.33 -4.28
CA CYS A 204 -2.37 13.14 -3.40
C CYS A 204 -2.36 12.63 -1.96
N ASP A 205 -2.40 11.32 -1.77
CA ASP A 205 -2.34 10.69 -0.44
C ASP A 205 -1.05 11.03 0.30
N ALA A 206 0.11 10.96 -0.38
CA ALA A 206 1.40 11.34 0.19
C ALA A 206 1.42 12.84 0.59
N LEU A 207 0.91 13.72 -0.28
CA LEU A 207 0.82 15.16 -0.02
C LEU A 207 -0.12 15.49 1.15
N ARG A 208 -1.19 14.70 1.34
CA ARG A 208 -2.11 14.81 2.49
C ARG A 208 -1.49 14.32 3.78
N ALA A 209 -0.85 13.16 3.74
CA ALA A 209 -0.18 12.56 4.89
C ALA A 209 1.08 13.32 5.32
N GLY A 210 1.65 14.16 4.45
CA GLY A 210 2.93 14.83 4.70
C GLY A 210 4.12 13.86 4.69
N LYS A 211 3.93 12.63 4.17
CA LYS A 211 4.90 11.53 4.24
C LYS A 211 4.92 10.79 2.92
N LEU A 212 6.08 10.22 2.59
CA LEU A 212 6.30 9.29 1.49
C LEU A 212 6.66 7.92 2.06
N VAL A 213 6.05 6.86 1.53
CA VAL A 213 6.49 5.49 1.77
C VAL A 213 7.37 5.08 0.60
N ILE A 214 8.64 4.86 0.86
CA ILE A 214 9.62 4.39 -0.12
C ILE A 214 9.76 2.89 0.04
N ASN A 215 9.49 2.16 -1.04
CA ASN A 215 9.64 0.71 -1.08
C ASN A 215 10.95 0.35 -1.76
N LEU A 216 11.70 -0.55 -1.12
CA LEU A 216 12.96 -1.03 -1.62
C LEU A 216 13.07 -2.55 -1.49
N SER A 217 13.79 -3.15 -2.42
CA SER A 217 14.27 -4.52 -2.32
C SER A 217 15.75 -4.51 -1.97
N VAL A 218 16.14 -5.40 -1.06
CA VAL A 218 17.54 -5.56 -0.63
C VAL A 218 17.80 -7.01 -0.25
N ASP A 219 19.04 -7.45 -0.43
CA ASP A 219 19.54 -8.70 0.12
C ASP A 219 19.09 -8.90 1.58
N PRO A 220 18.36 -10.00 1.88
CA PRO A 220 17.91 -10.31 3.23
C PRO A 220 19.01 -10.33 4.30
N GLU A 221 20.26 -10.68 3.95
CA GLU A 221 21.40 -10.64 4.88
C GLU A 221 21.73 -9.20 5.33
N ARG A 222 21.23 -8.20 4.60
CA ARG A 222 21.48 -6.77 4.82
C ARG A 222 20.25 -5.97 5.22
N ALA A 223 19.04 -6.48 4.99
CA ALA A 223 17.78 -5.80 5.26
C ALA A 223 17.72 -5.17 6.66
N ALA A 224 18.09 -5.92 7.71
CA ALA A 224 18.09 -5.42 9.09
C ALA A 224 19.03 -4.22 9.29
N SER A 225 20.20 -4.22 8.66
CA SER A 225 21.15 -3.11 8.76
C SER A 225 20.64 -1.88 8.00
N VAL A 226 20.01 -2.06 6.83
CA VAL A 226 19.41 -0.95 6.06
C VAL A 226 18.26 -0.32 6.85
N ILE A 227 17.39 -1.14 7.44
CA ILE A 227 16.30 -0.67 8.31
C ILE A 227 16.86 0.11 9.51
N ALA A 228 17.89 -0.41 10.17
CA ALA A 228 18.50 0.27 11.32
C ALA A 228 19.07 1.65 10.94
N LYS A 229 19.77 1.75 9.80
CA LYS A 229 20.27 3.03 9.28
C LYS A 229 19.13 3.98 8.92
N ALA A 230 18.07 3.48 8.29
CA ALA A 230 16.91 4.28 7.93
C ALA A 230 16.21 4.86 9.17
N LYS A 231 16.02 4.06 10.22
CA LYS A 231 15.44 4.51 11.50
C LYS A 231 16.25 5.64 12.15
N ALA A 232 17.56 5.69 11.92
CA ALA A 232 18.42 6.73 12.46
C ALA A 232 18.36 8.06 11.66
N PHE A 233 17.74 8.05 10.47
CA PHE A 233 17.68 9.23 9.61
C PHE A 233 16.59 10.22 10.08
N PRO A 234 16.89 11.52 10.23
CA PRO A 234 15.90 12.53 10.61
C PRO A 234 14.72 12.60 9.62
N GLY A 235 13.50 12.57 10.14
CA GLY A 235 12.28 12.59 9.32
C GLY A 235 11.74 11.19 8.97
N VAL A 236 12.46 10.10 9.25
CA VAL A 236 11.90 8.75 9.17
C VAL A 236 11.01 8.48 10.38
N SER A 237 9.75 8.13 10.13
CA SER A 237 8.75 7.82 11.16
C SER A 237 8.51 6.32 11.34
N ALA A 238 8.81 5.51 10.32
CA ALA A 238 8.80 4.06 10.38
C ALA A 238 9.73 3.47 9.33
N ALA A 239 10.37 2.34 9.66
CA ALA A 239 11.06 1.50 8.70
C ALA A 239 10.98 0.04 9.16
N GLY A 240 10.80 -0.88 8.22
CA GLY A 240 10.56 -2.29 8.52
C GLY A 240 10.29 -3.08 7.24
N TRP A 241 9.80 -4.30 7.42
CA TRP A 241 9.48 -5.20 6.31
C TRP A 241 8.06 -4.97 5.80
N THR A 242 7.86 -5.21 4.51
CA THR A 242 6.57 -5.12 3.82
C THR A 242 6.30 -6.42 3.05
N ASN A 243 5.17 -6.48 2.36
CA ASN A 243 4.91 -7.55 1.41
C ASN A 243 5.78 -7.33 0.17
N GLY A 244 6.45 -8.39 -0.26
CA GLY A 244 7.33 -8.43 -1.41
C GLY A 244 6.87 -9.45 -2.43
N ILE A 245 7.84 -10.01 -3.15
CA ILE A 245 7.58 -10.89 -4.29
C ILE A 245 7.56 -12.38 -3.92
N VAL A 246 7.92 -12.71 -2.68
CA VAL A 246 8.04 -14.10 -2.27
C VAL A 246 6.67 -14.69 -1.96
N ASP A 247 6.38 -15.82 -2.61
CA ASP A 247 5.16 -16.59 -2.44
C ASP A 247 5.41 -17.75 -1.47
N MET A 248 4.56 -17.87 -0.46
CA MET A 248 4.65 -18.91 0.56
C MET A 248 4.32 -20.30 0.02
N ASP A 249 3.51 -20.43 -1.04
CA ASP A 249 3.11 -21.73 -1.59
C ASP A 249 4.29 -22.53 -2.16
N ARG A 250 5.34 -21.80 -2.55
CA ARG A 250 6.60 -22.36 -3.08
C ARG A 250 7.77 -22.20 -2.09
N ALA A 251 7.47 -22.00 -0.81
CA ALA A 251 8.46 -21.87 0.26
C ALA A 251 8.82 -23.21 0.90
N ILE A 252 10.10 -23.34 1.26
CA ILE A 252 10.67 -24.51 1.93
C ILE A 252 11.44 -24.04 3.16
N LEU A 253 11.05 -24.52 4.34
CA LEU A 253 11.75 -24.27 5.60
C LEU A 253 12.72 -25.41 5.90
N PHE A 254 14.00 -25.12 6.11
CA PHE A 254 15.01 -26.15 6.34
C PHE A 254 16.02 -25.75 7.43
N PRO A 255 16.74 -26.72 8.04
CA PRO A 255 17.76 -26.40 9.04
C PRO A 255 18.88 -25.55 8.45
N ALA A 256 19.31 -24.49 9.15
CA ALA A 256 20.41 -23.63 8.72
C ALA A 256 21.78 -24.32 8.82
N ALA A 257 21.90 -25.33 9.71
CA ALA A 257 23.14 -26.04 9.95
C ALA A 257 23.67 -26.68 8.66
N GLY A 258 24.92 -26.35 8.31
CA GLY A 258 25.57 -26.84 7.10
C GLY A 258 25.26 -26.04 5.82
N TRP A 259 24.46 -24.98 5.88
CA TRP A 259 24.16 -24.08 4.75
C TRP A 259 24.72 -22.67 4.94
N ARG A 260 25.53 -22.47 5.99
CA ARG A 260 26.23 -21.23 6.28
C ARG A 260 27.74 -21.43 6.22
N SER A 261 28.44 -20.38 5.81
CA SER A 261 29.88 -20.21 5.94
C SER A 261 30.14 -19.09 6.94
N GLY A 262 30.37 -19.46 8.21
CA GLY A 262 30.36 -18.51 9.33
C GLY A 262 28.96 -17.91 9.55
N ASP A 263 28.88 -16.59 9.60
CA ASP A 263 27.62 -15.85 9.82
C ASP A 263 26.81 -15.63 8.54
N LYS A 264 27.34 -16.00 7.37
CA LYS A 264 26.72 -15.78 6.05
C LYS A 264 26.21 -17.07 5.43
N LEU A 265 25.26 -16.94 4.51
CA LEU A 265 24.82 -18.04 3.65
C LEU A 265 25.99 -18.56 2.79
N ASP A 266 26.11 -19.88 2.69
CA ASP A 266 26.98 -20.51 1.69
C ASP A 266 26.26 -20.52 0.34
N ARG A 267 26.29 -19.35 -0.33
CA ARG A 267 25.62 -19.11 -1.62
C ARG A 267 26.05 -20.08 -2.71
N THR A 268 27.32 -20.50 -2.72
CA THR A 268 27.83 -21.48 -3.68
C THR A 268 27.23 -22.86 -3.45
N LYS A 269 27.21 -23.31 -2.20
CA LYS A 269 26.61 -24.61 -1.85
C LYS A 269 25.10 -24.63 -2.13
N ILE A 270 24.39 -23.58 -1.72
CA ILE A 270 22.95 -23.42 -1.98
C ILE A 270 22.68 -23.46 -3.48
N ALA A 271 23.36 -22.63 -4.28
CA ALA A 271 23.16 -22.60 -5.72
C ALA A 271 23.46 -23.95 -6.38
N THR A 272 24.52 -24.63 -5.96
CA THR A 272 24.89 -25.96 -6.48
C THR A 272 23.81 -27.00 -6.18
N THR A 273 23.30 -27.05 -4.94
CA THR A 273 22.22 -27.98 -4.58
C THR A 273 20.94 -27.66 -5.34
N VAL A 274 20.49 -26.41 -5.32
CA VAL A 274 19.22 -26.01 -5.94
C VAL A 274 19.26 -26.28 -7.45
N THR A 275 20.34 -25.87 -8.13
CA THR A 275 20.48 -26.10 -9.58
C THR A 275 20.56 -27.58 -9.94
N ALA A 276 21.24 -28.40 -9.13
CA ALA A 276 21.32 -29.84 -9.38
C ALA A 276 19.95 -30.53 -9.23
N THR A 277 19.15 -30.15 -8.23
CA THR A 277 17.79 -30.67 -8.06
C THR A 277 16.89 -30.21 -9.20
N LEU A 278 16.92 -28.92 -9.56
CA LEU A 278 16.10 -28.37 -10.66
C LEU A 278 16.47 -28.95 -12.02
N ALA A 279 17.75 -29.22 -12.29
CA ALA A 279 18.17 -29.87 -13.53
C ALA A 279 17.51 -31.25 -13.71
N GLN A 280 17.28 -31.98 -12.61
CA GLN A 280 16.59 -33.27 -12.63
C GLN A 280 15.09 -33.10 -12.83
N THR A 281 14.43 -32.22 -12.08
CA THR A 281 12.97 -32.07 -12.16
C THR A 281 12.51 -31.42 -13.47
N LEU A 282 13.33 -30.53 -14.03
CA LEU A 282 13.08 -29.89 -15.32
C LEU A 282 13.60 -30.72 -16.51
N GLU A 283 14.31 -31.83 -16.27
CA GLU A 283 14.98 -32.62 -17.31
C GLU A 283 15.84 -31.74 -18.25
N ALA A 284 16.55 -30.77 -17.66
CA ALA A 284 17.24 -29.71 -18.38
C ALA A 284 18.68 -29.54 -17.89
N LYS A 285 19.54 -29.02 -18.76
CA LYS A 285 20.94 -28.72 -18.42
C LYS A 285 21.07 -27.30 -17.92
N LEU A 286 21.79 -27.11 -16.82
CA LEU A 286 22.12 -25.77 -16.34
C LEU A 286 22.98 -25.03 -17.39
N ALA A 287 22.53 -23.83 -17.77
CA ALA A 287 23.28 -22.92 -18.62
C ALA A 287 24.00 -21.84 -17.79
N SER A 288 23.33 -21.29 -16.77
CA SER A 288 23.93 -20.30 -15.87
C SER A 288 23.20 -20.25 -14.51
N ALA A 289 23.92 -19.81 -13.47
CA ALA A 289 23.37 -19.53 -12.15
C ALA A 289 24.13 -18.35 -11.54
N ASN A 290 23.45 -17.25 -11.25
CA ASN A 290 24.06 -16.02 -10.75
C ASN A 290 23.25 -15.45 -9.59
N TRP A 291 23.97 -15.00 -8.56
CA TRP A 291 23.37 -14.23 -7.48
C TRP A 291 23.34 -12.75 -7.84
N ASP A 292 22.24 -12.09 -7.52
CA ASP A 292 22.13 -10.64 -7.50
C ASP A 292 22.62 -10.12 -6.14
N ASP A 293 23.69 -9.33 -6.14
CA ASP A 293 24.27 -8.75 -4.92
C ASP A 293 23.41 -7.62 -4.32
N VAL A 294 22.47 -7.06 -5.09
CA VAL A 294 21.52 -6.03 -4.63
C VAL A 294 20.38 -6.68 -3.86
N THR A 295 19.72 -7.66 -4.47
CA THR A 295 18.48 -8.26 -3.94
C THR A 295 18.70 -9.58 -3.21
N GLY A 296 19.87 -10.21 -3.37
CA GLY A 296 20.16 -11.53 -2.82
C GLY A 296 19.44 -12.67 -3.55
N ARG A 297 18.86 -12.44 -4.73
CA ARG A 297 18.17 -13.46 -5.53
C ARG A 297 19.15 -14.31 -6.33
N LEU A 298 18.88 -15.60 -6.44
CA LEU A 298 19.57 -16.54 -7.32
C LEU A 298 18.77 -16.70 -8.61
N LYS A 299 19.30 -16.19 -9.72
CA LYS A 299 18.74 -16.40 -11.06
C LYS A 299 19.43 -17.58 -11.74
N MET A 300 18.64 -18.54 -12.19
CA MET A 300 19.12 -19.76 -12.84
C MET A 300 18.50 -19.88 -14.23
N THR A 301 19.29 -20.30 -15.20
CA THR A 301 18.82 -20.58 -16.56
C THR A 301 19.17 -22.01 -16.94
N PHE A 302 18.18 -22.75 -17.41
CA PHE A 302 18.31 -24.12 -17.88
C PHE A 302 17.94 -24.22 -19.35
N LYS A 303 18.49 -25.22 -20.03
CA LYS A 303 18.24 -25.49 -21.44
C LYS A 303 17.92 -26.96 -21.67
N ARG A 304 16.89 -27.22 -22.48
CA ARG A 304 16.58 -28.55 -22.99
C ARG A 304 16.04 -28.47 -24.42
N PRO A 305 16.09 -29.56 -25.20
CA PRO A 305 15.41 -29.60 -26.49
C PRO A 305 13.91 -29.32 -26.33
N SER A 306 13.34 -28.52 -27.25
CA SER A 306 11.90 -28.33 -27.32
C SER A 306 11.23 -29.55 -27.94
N GLU A 307 10.16 -30.02 -27.30
CA GLU A 307 9.35 -31.13 -27.81
C GLU A 307 8.22 -30.67 -28.74
N THR A 308 7.96 -29.36 -28.81
CA THR A 308 6.86 -28.78 -29.60
C THR A 308 7.00 -29.11 -31.09
N PHE A 309 8.21 -28.99 -31.63
CA PHE A 309 8.55 -29.37 -33.01
C PHE A 309 9.96 -29.98 -33.09
N PRO A 310 10.14 -31.27 -32.78
CA PRO A 310 11.47 -31.87 -32.64
C PRO A 310 12.32 -31.79 -33.92
N ALA A 311 11.69 -31.79 -35.09
CA ALA A 311 12.37 -31.66 -36.38
C ALA A 311 13.10 -30.33 -36.57
N LEU A 312 12.66 -29.27 -35.88
CA LEU A 312 13.27 -27.95 -35.93
C LEU A 312 14.47 -27.81 -34.98
N GLN A 313 14.72 -28.79 -34.11
CA GLN A 313 15.84 -28.78 -33.16
C GLN A 313 15.90 -27.46 -32.36
N LEU A 314 14.74 -27.00 -31.91
CA LEU A 314 14.62 -25.79 -31.10
C LEU A 314 15.04 -26.08 -29.65
N THR A 315 15.43 -25.02 -28.93
CA THR A 315 15.84 -25.07 -27.54
C THR A 315 14.82 -24.33 -26.68
N GLU A 316 14.33 -24.97 -25.61
CA GLU A 316 13.64 -24.29 -24.52
C GLU A 316 14.67 -23.70 -23.56
N VAL A 317 14.54 -22.40 -23.28
CA VAL A 317 15.34 -21.67 -22.30
C VAL A 317 14.44 -21.37 -21.10
N ILE A 318 14.68 -22.07 -20.00
CA ILE A 318 13.86 -21.98 -18.78
C ILE A 318 14.60 -21.12 -17.76
N THR A 319 13.95 -20.08 -17.25
CA THR A 319 14.45 -19.22 -16.17
C THR A 319 13.72 -19.52 -14.88
N VAL A 320 14.46 -19.71 -13.79
CA VAL A 320 13.94 -19.91 -12.44
C VAL A 320 14.68 -18.99 -11.49
N GLU A 321 13.95 -18.30 -10.63
CA GLU A 321 14.53 -17.46 -9.57
C GLU A 321 14.30 -18.11 -8.20
N ALA A 322 15.23 -17.88 -7.27
CA ALA A 322 15.10 -18.33 -5.90
C ALA A 322 15.61 -17.26 -4.92
N GLN A 323 15.01 -17.17 -3.75
CA GLN A 323 15.49 -16.35 -2.64
C GLN A 323 15.76 -17.24 -1.43
N VAL A 324 16.84 -16.98 -0.70
CA VAL A 324 17.10 -17.65 0.59
C VAL A 324 17.34 -16.61 1.67
N SER A 325 16.77 -16.84 2.84
CA SER A 325 17.04 -16.03 4.04
C SER A 325 16.79 -16.83 5.31
N ALA A 326 17.08 -16.26 6.47
CA ALA A 326 16.59 -16.78 7.74
C ALA A 326 15.06 -16.66 7.79
N ASP A 327 14.38 -17.54 8.52
CA ASP A 327 12.91 -17.54 8.62
C ASP A 327 12.33 -16.32 9.37
N LYS A 328 13.18 -15.54 10.05
CA LYS A 328 12.78 -14.34 10.81
C LYS A 328 13.90 -13.30 10.90
N PRO A 329 13.58 -12.05 11.26
CA PRO A 329 14.57 -11.01 11.50
C PRO A 329 15.59 -11.40 12.59
N GLY A 330 16.84 -10.98 12.41
CA GLY A 330 17.92 -11.23 13.38
C GLY A 330 18.55 -12.63 13.31
N GLY A 331 18.09 -13.48 12.40
CA GLY A 331 18.65 -14.81 12.18
C GLY A 331 18.02 -15.89 13.04
N SER A 332 18.23 -17.14 12.64
CA SER A 332 17.71 -18.33 13.33
C SER A 332 18.50 -19.59 12.97
N ASP A 333 18.12 -20.71 13.58
CA ASP A 333 18.57 -22.06 13.23
C ASP A 333 17.85 -22.64 12.00
N ARG A 334 16.96 -21.86 11.37
CA ARG A 334 16.21 -22.21 10.17
C ARG A 334 16.52 -21.25 9.02
N LEU A 335 16.37 -21.75 7.81
CA LEU A 335 16.40 -20.97 6.58
C LEU A 335 15.11 -21.24 5.83
N MET A 336 14.67 -20.25 5.07
CA MET A 336 13.58 -20.37 4.10
C MET A 336 14.15 -20.20 2.70
N LEU A 337 13.79 -21.11 1.81
CA LEU A 337 14.01 -21.02 0.36
C LEU A 337 12.65 -20.76 -0.29
N TRP A 338 12.52 -19.64 -0.99
CA TRP A 338 11.38 -19.36 -1.87
C TRP A 338 11.80 -19.64 -3.31
N LEU A 339 11.05 -20.48 -3.99
CA LEU A 339 11.29 -20.81 -5.40
C LEU A 339 10.26 -20.12 -6.28
N GLY A 340 10.70 -19.27 -7.21
CA GLY A 340 9.83 -18.65 -8.20
C GLY A 340 9.25 -19.64 -9.19
N ASN A 341 8.15 -19.28 -9.84
CA ASN A 341 7.61 -20.04 -10.96
C ASN A 341 8.61 -20.02 -12.14
N PRO A 342 8.82 -21.16 -12.82
CA PRO A 342 9.63 -21.18 -14.02
C PRO A 342 8.94 -20.39 -15.14
N SER A 343 9.70 -19.58 -15.86
CA SER A 343 9.30 -19.02 -17.15
C SER A 343 10.17 -19.62 -18.24
N ASP A 344 9.66 -19.75 -19.46
CA ASP A 344 10.45 -20.26 -20.57
C ASP A 344 10.22 -19.50 -21.86
N THR A 345 11.20 -19.58 -22.76
CA THR A 345 11.07 -19.15 -24.15
C THR A 345 11.67 -20.22 -25.06
N THR A 346 11.14 -20.34 -26.28
CA THR A 346 11.69 -21.26 -27.28
C THR A 346 12.49 -20.49 -28.33
N ILE A 347 13.73 -20.91 -28.58
CA ILE A 347 14.65 -20.26 -29.53
C ILE A 347 15.32 -21.26 -30.47
N ASP A 348 15.69 -20.80 -31.67
CA ASP A 348 16.55 -21.53 -32.60
C ASP A 348 18.03 -21.17 -32.34
N GLU A 349 18.77 -22.07 -31.67
CA GLU A 349 20.22 -21.91 -31.44
C GLU A 349 21.09 -22.59 -32.51
N ASN A 350 20.49 -23.15 -33.57
CA ASN A 350 21.27 -23.79 -34.64
C ASN A 350 22.13 -22.74 -35.35
N ALA A 351 23.32 -23.12 -35.82
CA ALA A 351 24.21 -22.20 -36.54
C ALA A 351 24.07 -22.36 -38.06
N PRO A 352 23.75 -21.29 -38.83
CA PRO A 352 23.27 -19.98 -38.37
C PRO A 352 21.82 -20.05 -37.89
N PRO A 353 21.38 -19.22 -36.93
CA PRO A 353 19.98 -19.22 -36.48
C PRO A 353 19.10 -18.77 -37.65
N ARG A 354 18.12 -19.60 -38.02
CA ARG A 354 17.32 -19.37 -39.23
C ARG A 354 15.88 -19.01 -38.91
N LEU A 355 15.44 -19.23 -37.68
CA LEU A 355 14.06 -19.02 -37.27
C LEU A 355 13.98 -18.10 -36.04
N SER A 356 13.37 -16.93 -36.23
CA SER A 356 12.93 -16.10 -35.11
C SER A 356 11.53 -16.54 -34.72
N LEU A 357 11.36 -16.91 -33.46
CA LEU A 357 10.06 -17.26 -32.89
C LEU A 357 9.55 -16.06 -32.10
N ASN A 358 8.29 -15.72 -32.31
CA ASN A 358 7.58 -14.77 -31.47
C ASN A 358 6.68 -15.57 -30.54
N ASP A 359 6.80 -15.33 -29.24
CA ASP A 359 5.97 -15.99 -28.25
C ASP A 359 4.67 -15.18 -28.11
N ASP A 360 3.75 -15.39 -29.07
CA ASP A 360 2.50 -14.63 -29.21
C ASP A 360 1.43 -15.07 -28.19
N VAL A 361 1.82 -15.30 -26.93
CA VAL A 361 0.87 -15.39 -25.80
C VAL A 361 0.33 -13.98 -25.55
N THR A 362 -0.57 -13.56 -26.43
CA THR A 362 -1.31 -12.30 -26.34
C THR A 362 -2.64 -12.60 -25.67
N GLY A 363 -2.65 -12.54 -24.34
CA GLY A 363 -3.88 -12.67 -23.57
C GLY A 363 -3.64 -12.41 -22.09
N GLU A 364 -4.46 -11.54 -21.50
CA GLU A 364 -4.59 -11.32 -20.05
C GLU A 364 -5.18 -12.55 -19.31
N GLU A 365 -5.17 -13.73 -19.94
CA GLU A 365 -5.49 -14.99 -19.28
C GLU A 365 -4.22 -15.46 -18.54
N GLU A 366 -4.35 -15.73 -17.24
CA GLU A 366 -3.28 -16.33 -16.43
C GLU A 366 -2.83 -17.63 -17.12
N ALA A 367 -1.76 -17.57 -17.92
CA ALA A 367 -1.15 -18.76 -18.48
C ALA A 367 -0.83 -19.69 -17.32
N GLU A 368 -1.31 -20.94 -17.40
CA GLU A 368 -1.03 -21.92 -16.35
C GLU A 368 0.48 -21.93 -16.07
N PRO A 369 0.90 -21.78 -14.79
CA PRO A 369 2.31 -21.79 -14.46
C PRO A 369 2.96 -23.03 -15.05
N ARG A 370 4.08 -22.86 -15.75
CA ARG A 370 4.78 -23.99 -16.33
C ARG A 370 5.08 -25.00 -15.22
N SER A 371 4.78 -26.27 -15.50
CA SER A 371 5.11 -27.35 -14.58
C SER A 371 6.61 -27.35 -14.28
N ASP A 372 6.95 -27.36 -12.99
CA ASP A 372 8.34 -27.44 -12.51
C ASP A 372 8.80 -28.89 -12.24
N GLY A 373 7.97 -29.87 -12.61
CA GLY A 373 8.24 -31.30 -12.42
C GLY A 373 8.23 -31.73 -10.95
N GLY A 374 7.61 -30.95 -10.05
CA GLY A 374 7.60 -31.22 -8.61
C GLY A 374 8.84 -30.68 -7.89
N ALA A 375 9.42 -29.59 -8.40
CA ALA A 375 10.66 -28.98 -7.88
C ALA A 375 10.60 -28.71 -6.37
N VAL A 376 9.49 -28.14 -5.87
CA VAL A 376 9.33 -27.83 -4.45
C VAL A 376 9.42 -29.09 -3.58
N ALA A 377 8.79 -30.19 -4.00
CA ALA A 377 8.86 -31.45 -3.27
C ALA A 377 10.27 -32.06 -3.29
N ALA A 378 10.93 -32.03 -4.44
CA ALA A 378 12.29 -32.54 -4.59
C ALA A 378 13.31 -31.75 -3.75
N LEU A 379 13.20 -30.42 -3.77
CA LEU A 379 14.04 -29.53 -2.97
C LEU A 379 13.78 -29.69 -1.47
N ALA A 380 12.52 -29.79 -1.04
CA ALA A 380 12.20 -30.06 0.37
C ALA A 380 12.85 -31.37 0.84
N LYS A 381 12.80 -32.42 0.02
CA LYS A 381 13.48 -33.69 0.33
C LYS A 381 15.00 -33.54 0.41
N GLU A 382 15.62 -32.88 -0.56
CA GLU A 382 17.07 -32.69 -0.62
C GLU A 382 17.59 -31.84 0.56
N LEU A 383 16.87 -30.76 0.89
CA LEU A 383 17.19 -29.86 1.99
C LEU A 383 16.82 -30.42 3.37
N LYS A 384 16.12 -31.57 3.42
CA LYS A 384 15.51 -32.11 4.64
C LYS A 384 14.59 -31.08 5.30
N GLY A 385 13.87 -30.35 4.46
CA GLY A 385 12.98 -29.26 4.82
C GLY A 385 11.52 -29.66 4.85
N GLN A 386 10.71 -28.69 5.25
CA GLN A 386 9.26 -28.71 5.34
C GLN A 386 8.68 -27.79 4.27
N ARG A 387 7.47 -28.10 3.81
CA ARG A 387 6.74 -27.27 2.86
C ARG A 387 5.68 -26.45 3.57
N TRP A 388 5.35 -25.29 3.02
CA TRP A 388 4.19 -24.53 3.48
C TRP A 388 2.89 -25.20 3.02
N ASP A 389 1.90 -25.26 3.91
CA ASP A 389 0.53 -25.61 3.60
C ASP A 389 -0.35 -24.35 3.78
N ALA A 390 -0.82 -23.81 2.65
CA ALA A 390 -1.63 -22.60 2.62
C ALA A 390 -2.99 -22.79 3.31
N GLU A 391 -3.58 -23.99 3.23
CA GLU A 391 -4.91 -24.25 3.78
C GLU A 391 -4.92 -24.16 5.31
N SER A 392 -3.87 -24.71 5.96
CA SER A 392 -3.73 -24.64 7.42
C SER A 392 -2.84 -23.50 7.90
N SER A 393 -2.12 -22.82 6.99
CA SER A 393 -1.06 -21.86 7.31
C SER A 393 0.01 -22.45 8.25
N THR A 394 0.48 -23.66 7.95
CA THR A 394 1.50 -24.36 8.75
C THR A 394 2.60 -25.01 7.90
N TRP A 395 3.73 -25.34 8.55
CA TRP A 395 4.83 -26.10 7.94
C TRP A 395 4.61 -27.60 8.09
N GLN A 396 4.71 -28.35 6.98
CA GLN A 396 4.58 -29.80 6.92
C GLN A 396 5.90 -30.48 6.59
#